data_AF-A0A537FPP2-F1
#
_entry.id   AF-A0A537FPP2-F1
#
_cell.length_a   1.000
_cell.length_b   1.000
_cell.length_c   1.000
_cell.angle_alpha   90.00
_cell.angle_beta   90.00
_cell.angle_gamma   90.00
#
_symmetry.space_group_name_H-M   'P 1'
#
loop_
_entity.id
_entity.type
_entity.pdbx_description
1 polymer ?
#
loop_
_entity_poly.entity_id
_entity_poly.type
_entity_poly.pdbx_seq_one_letter_code
_entity_poly.pdbx_strand_id
1 'polypeptide(L)'
;MKVRDLFRVTMILVFIQIALGGLLTFDYISWIPHAITGFIVLALALVTLIVAQTSKPPFRPLQGLSIGLVLAIVVQIILGFLTLNTGNLAVAWVHLLVAVGIYGMVVSGTFMSMRLNYHSREQPATGTGPQV
;
A
#
# COMPACT_ATOMS: atom_id res chain seq x y z
N MET A 1 -2.33 -7.53 14.09
CA MET A 1 -2.78 -7.76 12.69
C MET A 1 -1.67 -8.41 11.90
N LYS A 2 -1.97 -9.31 10.96
CA LYS A 2 -0.93 -9.87 10.06
C LYS A 2 -0.66 -8.89 8.93
N VAL A 3 0.56 -8.91 8.37
CA VAL A 3 0.94 -8.04 7.23
C VAL A 3 -0.02 -8.17 6.06
N ARG A 4 -0.56 -9.37 5.82
CA ARG A 4 -1.62 -9.62 4.83
C ARG A 4 -2.86 -8.74 5.04
N ASP A 5 -3.33 -8.67 6.28
CA ASP A 5 -4.56 -7.95 6.58
C ASP A 5 -4.33 -6.44 6.41
N LEU A 6 -3.12 -5.95 6.73
CA LEU A 6 -2.71 -4.58 6.45
C LEU A 6 -2.74 -4.29 4.94
N PHE A 7 -2.10 -5.12 4.11
CA PHE A 7 -2.13 -4.94 2.65
C PHE A 7 -3.56 -4.97 2.08
N ARG A 8 -4.45 -5.84 2.59
CA ARG A 8 -5.85 -5.90 2.14
C ARG A 8 -6.63 -4.64 2.49
N VAL A 9 -6.46 -4.13 3.71
CA VAL A 9 -7.09 -2.88 4.14
C VAL A 9 -6.54 -1.71 3.32
N THR A 10 -5.22 -1.62 3.14
CA THR A 10 -4.60 -0.59 2.30
C THR A 10 -5.09 -0.68 0.86
N MET A 11 -5.24 -1.88 0.29
CA MET A 11 -5.77 -2.08 -1.06
C MET A 11 -7.19 -1.49 -1.21
N ILE A 12 -8.08 -1.77 -0.26
CA ILE A 12 -9.44 -1.22 -0.27
C ILE A 12 -9.39 0.32 -0.16
N LEU A 13 -8.56 0.85 0.74
CA LEU A 13 -8.47 2.30 0.94
C LEU A 13 -7.84 3.03 -0.26
N VAL A 14 -6.85 2.44 -0.92
CA VAL A 14 -6.27 2.99 -2.16
C VAL A 14 -7.32 3.00 -3.28
N PHE A 15 -8.14 1.94 -3.40
CA PHE A 15 -9.25 1.93 -4.35
C PHE A 15 -10.26 3.05 -4.06
N ILE A 16 -10.69 3.17 -2.79
CA ILE A 16 -11.55 4.28 -2.36
C ILE A 16 -10.89 5.61 -2.69
N GLN A 17 -9.58 5.72 -2.53
CA GLN A 17 -8.88 6.97 -2.81
C GLN A 17 -8.86 7.35 -4.29
N ILE A 18 -8.72 6.38 -5.19
CA ILE A 18 -8.84 6.62 -6.63
C ILE A 18 -10.26 7.07 -6.96
N ALA A 19 -11.28 6.43 -6.36
CA ALA A 19 -12.68 6.83 -6.55
C ALA A 19 -12.94 8.25 -6.05
N LEU A 20 -12.45 8.61 -4.85
CA LEU A 20 -12.55 9.97 -4.30
C LEU A 20 -11.82 10.99 -5.18
N GLY A 21 -10.65 10.65 -5.72
CA GLY A 21 -9.93 11.50 -6.68
C GLY A 21 -10.72 11.74 -7.96
N GLY A 22 -11.41 10.71 -8.46
CA GLY A 22 -12.35 10.83 -9.58
C GLY A 22 -13.53 11.74 -9.25
N LEU A 23 -14.18 11.55 -8.10
CA LEU A 23 -15.28 12.41 -7.65
C LEU A 23 -14.86 13.87 -7.48
N LEU A 24 -13.65 14.11 -6.96
CA LEU A 24 -13.05 15.45 -6.84
C LEU A 24 -12.81 16.07 -8.23
N THR A 25 -12.32 15.29 -9.20
CA THR A 25 -12.04 15.78 -10.56
C THR A 25 -13.30 16.26 -11.28
N PHE A 26 -14.47 15.71 -10.93
CA PHE A 26 -15.77 16.10 -11.48
C PHE A 26 -16.59 16.97 -10.52
N ASP A 27 -15.94 17.60 -9.53
CA ASP A 27 -16.55 18.55 -8.58
C ASP A 27 -17.73 17.99 -7.74
N TYR A 28 -17.84 16.67 -7.57
CA TYR A 28 -18.88 16.06 -6.73
C TYR A 28 -18.59 16.18 -5.23
N ILE A 29 -17.31 16.37 -4.86
CA ILE A 29 -16.86 16.51 -3.47
C ILE A 29 -15.79 17.60 -3.37
N SER A 30 -15.59 18.16 -2.19
CA SER A 30 -14.43 19.01 -1.92
C SER A 30 -13.13 18.20 -1.83
N TRP A 31 -11.98 18.87 -1.88
CA TRP A 31 -10.67 18.21 -1.80
C TRP A 31 -10.37 17.59 -0.41
N ILE A 32 -11.06 18.04 0.64
CA ILE A 32 -10.75 17.69 2.04
C ILE A 32 -10.93 16.18 2.31
N PRO A 33 -12.05 15.51 1.97
CA PRO A 33 -12.20 14.07 2.15
C PRO A 33 -11.13 13.24 1.43
N HIS A 34 -10.75 13.66 0.22
CA HIS A 34 -9.69 13.01 -0.56
C HIS A 34 -8.32 13.20 0.12
N ALA A 35 -8.00 14.39 0.64
CA ALA A 35 -6.74 14.60 1.34
C ALA A 35 -6.65 13.79 2.65
N ILE A 36 -7.69 13.81 3.48
CA ILE A 36 -7.73 13.09 4.77
C ILE A 36 -7.50 11.60 4.57
N THR A 37 -8.24 10.99 3.65
CA THR A 37 -8.11 9.56 3.34
C THR A 37 -6.73 9.23 2.76
N GLY A 38 -6.10 10.15 2.01
CA GLY A 38 -4.73 10.02 1.54
C GLY A 38 -3.71 9.92 2.69
N PHE A 39 -3.84 10.75 3.71
CA PHE A 39 -2.99 10.67 4.90
C PHE A 39 -3.23 9.41 5.73
N ILE A 40 -4.48 8.92 5.79
CA ILE A 40 -4.79 7.63 6.42
C ILE A 40 -4.09 6.48 5.69
N VAL A 41 -4.10 6.48 4.35
CA VAL A 41 -3.38 5.49 3.54
C VAL A 41 -1.87 5.55 3.81
N LEU A 42 -1.28 6.75 3.92
CA LEU A 42 0.13 6.90 4.29
C LEU A 42 0.43 6.32 5.68
N ALA A 43 -0.39 6.64 6.68
CA ALA A 43 -0.21 6.12 8.03
C ALA A 43 -0.25 4.58 8.05
N LEU A 44 -1.19 3.97 7.32
CA LEU A 44 -1.27 2.51 7.19
C LEU A 44 -0.09 1.91 6.43
N ALA A 45 0.42 2.59 5.40
CA ALA A 45 1.61 2.14 4.68
C ALA A 45 2.86 2.15 5.58
N LEU A 46 3.01 3.17 6.45
CA LEU A 46 4.07 3.22 7.45
C LEU A 46 3.95 2.08 8.47
N VAL A 47 2.74 1.80 8.97
CA VAL A 47 2.51 0.63 9.83
C VAL A 47 2.88 -0.66 9.10
N THR A 48 2.48 -0.82 7.84
CA THR A 48 2.80 -1.98 7.00
C THR A 48 4.32 -2.14 6.83
N LEU A 49 5.03 -1.04 6.63
CA LEU A 49 6.49 -1.02 6.57
C LEU A 49 7.10 -1.49 7.90
N ILE A 50 6.71 -0.92 9.03
CA ILE A 50 7.22 -1.29 10.35
C ILE A 50 7.01 -2.79 10.62
N VAL A 51 5.81 -3.31 10.34
CA VAL A 51 5.52 -4.73 10.55
C VAL A 51 6.32 -5.61 9.56
N ALA A 52 6.48 -5.20 8.30
CA ALA A 52 7.29 -5.94 7.33
C ALA A 52 8.79 -5.99 7.71
N GLN A 53 9.33 -4.91 8.28
CA GLN A 53 10.72 -4.86 8.74
C GLN A 53 10.95 -5.70 10.00
N THR A 54 9.96 -5.79 10.88
CA THR A 54 10.05 -6.53 12.15
C THR A 54 9.63 -8.00 12.05
N SER A 55 9.11 -8.43 10.90
CA SER A 55 8.68 -9.81 10.67
C SER A 55 9.85 -10.80 10.64
N LYS A 56 9.68 -11.96 11.29
CA LYS A 56 10.67 -13.05 11.32
C LYS A 56 10.06 -14.35 10.76
N PRO A 57 10.80 -15.11 9.91
CA PRO A 57 12.08 -14.73 9.30
C PRO A 57 11.94 -13.55 8.33
N PRO A 58 13.01 -12.77 8.09
CA PRO A 58 12.93 -11.60 7.22
C PRO A 58 12.65 -12.01 5.78
N PHE A 59 11.69 -11.35 5.14
CA PHE A 59 11.35 -11.59 3.73
C PHE A 59 11.57 -10.31 2.93
N ARG A 60 12.76 -10.22 2.33
CA ARG A 60 13.27 -9.03 1.62
C ARG A 60 12.33 -8.47 0.54
N PRO A 61 11.62 -9.29 -0.27
CA PRO A 61 10.73 -8.74 -1.29
C PRO A 61 9.58 -7.91 -0.69
N LEU A 62 9.01 -8.34 0.44
CA LEU A 62 7.93 -7.60 1.11
C LEU A 62 8.46 -6.35 1.80
N GLN A 63 9.68 -6.39 2.35
CA GLN A 63 10.35 -5.21 2.89
C GLN A 63 10.59 -4.15 1.81
N GLY A 64 11.15 -4.55 0.66
CA GLY A 64 11.37 -3.65 -0.49
C GLY A 64 10.07 -3.08 -1.03
N LEU A 65 9.03 -3.92 -1.16
CA LEU A 65 7.71 -3.48 -1.59
C LEU A 65 7.10 -2.44 -0.63
N SER A 66 7.18 -2.68 0.69
CA SER A 66 6.64 -1.74 1.69
C SER A 66 7.40 -0.41 1.70
N ILE A 67 8.72 -0.42 1.49
CA ILE A 67 9.52 0.81 1.35
C ILE A 67 9.07 1.58 0.11
N GLY A 68 9.02 0.89 -1.04
CA GLY A 68 8.59 1.49 -2.30
C GLY A 68 7.17 2.06 -2.21
N LEU A 69 6.26 1.39 -1.50
CA LEU A 69 4.89 1.83 -1.29
C LEU A 69 4.83 3.16 -0.54
N VAL A 70 5.58 3.29 0.57
CA VAL A 70 5.64 4.54 1.35
C VAL A 70 6.18 5.68 0.48
N LEU A 71 7.28 5.45 -0.24
CA LEU A 71 7.87 6.46 -1.12
C LEU A 71 6.91 6.90 -2.22
N ALA A 72 6.23 5.95 -2.87
CA ALA A 72 5.25 6.25 -3.90
C ALA A 72 4.06 7.06 -3.35
N ILE A 73 3.56 6.74 -2.16
CA ILE A 73 2.48 7.51 -1.52
C ILE A 73 2.91 8.94 -1.17
N VAL A 74 4.15 9.13 -0.72
CA VAL A 74 4.69 10.48 -0.48
C VAL A 74 4.71 11.29 -1.77
N VAL A 75 5.23 10.71 -2.87
CA VAL A 75 5.20 11.33 -4.21
C VAL A 75 3.76 11.64 -4.62
N GLN A 76 2.83 10.71 -4.38
CA GLN A 76 1.42 10.88 -4.72
C GLN A 76 0.79 12.08 -4.00
N ILE A 77 1.06 12.25 -2.70
CA ILE A 77 0.57 13.40 -1.93
C ILE A 77 1.13 14.72 -2.47
N ILE A 78 2.43 14.76 -2.80
CA ILE A 78 3.06 15.95 -3.40
C ILE A 78 2.38 16.29 -4.72
N LEU A 79 2.19 15.31 -5.61
CA LEU A 79 1.52 15.51 -6.89
C LEU A 79 0.06 15.96 -6.74
N GLY A 80 -0.65 15.46 -5.72
CA GLY A 80 -2.03 15.84 -5.43
C GLY A 80 -2.15 17.32 -5.07
N PHE A 81 -1.32 17.79 -4.13
CA PHE A 81 -1.28 19.22 -3.77
C PHE A 81 -0.75 20.10 -4.90
N LEU A 82 0.21 19.62 -5.69
CA LEU A 82 0.69 20.35 -6.86
C LEU A 82 -0.42 20.53 -7.90
N THR A 83 -1.24 19.50 -8.13
CA THR A 83 -2.40 19.55 -9.02
C THR A 83 -3.41 20.58 -8.52
N LEU A 84 -3.75 20.55 -7.22
CA LEU A 84 -4.67 21.52 -6.61
C LEU A 84 -4.16 22.97 -6.71
N ASN A 85 -2.87 23.19 -6.53
CA ASN A 85 -2.27 24.53 -6.53
C ASN A 85 -2.11 25.10 -7.95
N THR A 86 -1.84 24.26 -8.95
CA THR A 86 -1.49 24.71 -10.31
C THR A 86 -2.61 24.53 -11.32
N GLY A 87 -3.59 23.65 -11.08
CA GLY A 87 -4.60 23.26 -12.06
C GLY A 87 -4.02 22.54 -13.29
N ASN A 88 -2.76 22.08 -13.24
CA ASN A 88 -2.09 21.51 -14.41
C ASN A 88 -2.58 20.08 -14.70
N LEU A 89 -3.26 19.92 -15.84
CA LEU A 89 -3.81 18.64 -16.29
C LEU A 89 -2.75 17.55 -16.49
N ALA A 90 -1.54 17.88 -16.93
CA ALA A 90 -0.48 16.89 -17.08
C ALA A 90 -0.06 16.32 -15.72
N VAL A 91 0.04 17.17 -14.69
CA VAL A 91 0.33 16.74 -13.31
C VAL A 91 -0.81 15.87 -12.78
N ALA A 92 -2.06 16.21 -13.08
CA ALA A 92 -3.23 15.41 -12.69
C ALA A 92 -3.19 13.99 -13.30
N TRP A 93 -2.84 13.87 -14.58
CA TRP A 93 -2.69 12.55 -15.23
C TRP A 93 -1.54 11.74 -14.64
N VAL A 94 -0.39 12.37 -14.37
CA VAL A 94 0.74 11.72 -13.69
C VAL A 94 0.33 11.26 -12.30
N HIS A 95 -0.40 12.09 -11.55
CA HIS A 95 -0.96 11.74 -10.25
C HIS A 95 -1.88 10.51 -10.35
N LEU A 96 -2.78 10.44 -11.33
CA LEU A 96 -3.63 9.27 -11.53
C LEU A 96 -2.83 8.01 -11.88
N LEU A 97 -1.85 8.11 -12.79
CA LEU A 97 -1.00 6.97 -13.19
C LEU A 97 -0.21 6.41 -12.00
N VAL A 98 0.35 7.29 -11.17
CA VAL A 98 1.06 6.87 -9.94
C VAL A 98 0.07 6.23 -8.96
N ALA A 99 -1.16 6.74 -8.84
CA ALA A 99 -2.21 6.10 -8.02
C ALA A 99 -2.49 4.65 -8.44
N VAL A 100 -2.62 4.41 -9.75
CA VAL A 100 -2.84 3.08 -10.32
C VAL A 100 -1.63 2.17 -10.06
N GLY A 101 -0.41 2.70 -10.19
CA GLY A 101 0.82 1.98 -9.84
C GLY A 101 0.85 1.57 -8.37
N ILE A 102 0.51 2.49 -7.45
CA ILE A 102 0.38 2.23 -6.01
C ILE A 102 -0.65 1.13 -5.77
N TYR A 103 -1.80 1.17 -6.44
CA TYR A 103 -2.82 0.13 -6.35
C TYR A 103 -2.27 -1.23 -6.76
N GLY A 104 -1.54 -1.31 -7.87
CA GLY A 104 -0.84 -2.53 -8.29
C GLY A 104 0.16 -3.05 -7.25
N MET A 105 0.88 -2.16 -6.58
CA MET A 105 1.82 -2.53 -5.50
C MET A 105 1.11 -3.14 -4.29
N VAL A 106 0.00 -2.56 -3.82
CA VAL A 106 -0.75 -3.11 -2.68
C VAL A 106 -1.48 -4.41 -3.01
N VAL A 107 -1.96 -4.57 -4.25
CA VAL A 107 -2.47 -5.86 -4.75
C VAL A 107 -1.35 -6.92 -4.74
N SER A 108 -0.18 -6.58 -5.27
CA SER A 108 0.98 -7.47 -5.28
C SER A 108 1.41 -7.87 -3.87
N GLY A 109 1.44 -6.92 -2.93
CA GLY A 109 1.74 -7.18 -1.52
C GLY A 109 0.72 -8.08 -0.83
N THR A 110 -0.56 -7.94 -1.20
CA THR A 110 -1.63 -8.83 -0.74
C THR A 110 -1.36 -10.28 -1.17
N PHE A 111 -1.08 -10.54 -2.45
CA PHE A 111 -0.78 -11.89 -2.92
C PHE A 111 0.54 -12.45 -2.37
N MET A 112 1.58 -11.63 -2.33
CA MET A 112 2.89 -12.01 -1.81
C MET A 112 2.82 -12.42 -0.33
N SER A 113 2.09 -11.65 0.48
CA SER A 113 1.88 -11.97 1.89
C SER A 113 0.99 -13.20 2.10
N MET A 114 0.03 -13.48 1.21
CA MET A 114 -0.74 -14.73 1.25
C MET A 114 0.14 -15.96 0.96
N ARG A 115 0.99 -15.89 -0.07
CA ARG A 115 1.92 -16.96 -0.43
C ARG A 115 2.89 -17.30 0.71
N LEU A 116 3.44 -16.27 1.38
CA LEU A 116 4.27 -16.45 2.59
C LEU A 116 3.55 -17.23 3.68
N ASN A 117 2.31 -16.83 4.00
CA ASN A 117 1.52 -17.50 5.04
C ASN A 117 1.19 -18.96 4.68
N TYR A 118 1.10 -19.28 3.39
CA TYR A 118 0.86 -20.64 2.90
C TYR A 118 2.09 -21.53 3.11
N HIS A 119 3.28 -21.11 2.66
CA HIS A 119 4.52 -21.87 2.85
C HIS A 119 4.90 -22.07 4.32
N SER A 120 4.60 -21.10 5.20
CA SER A 120 4.82 -21.28 6.65
C SER A 120 3.91 -22.32 7.30
N ARG A 121 2.77 -22.68 6.67
CA ARG A 121 1.86 -23.71 7.18
C ARG A 121 2.22 -25.12 6.69
N GLU A 122 2.89 -25.21 5.54
CA GLU A 122 3.30 -26.49 4.95
C GLU A 122 4.62 -27.04 5.48
N GLN A 123 5.43 -26.25 6.19
CA GLN A 123 6.63 -26.78 6.86
C GLN A 123 6.20 -27.77 7.96
N PRO A 124 6.47 -29.08 7.82
CA PRO A 124 6.24 -30.03 8.89
C PRO A 124 7.18 -29.69 10.03
N ALA A 125 6.74 -29.91 11.27
CA ALA A 125 7.60 -29.89 12.45
C ALA A 125 8.55 -31.12 12.43
N THR A 126 9.43 -31.25 11.44
CA THR A 126 10.54 -32.20 11.50
C THR A 126 11.65 -31.59 12.34
N GLY A 127 11.42 -31.63 13.65
CA GLY A 127 12.36 -31.16 14.67
C GLY A 127 12.24 -31.95 15.97
N THR A 128 11.84 -33.22 15.92
CA THR A 128 11.95 -34.16 17.05
C THR A 128 12.18 -35.57 16.52
N GLY A 129 13.44 -35.90 16.26
CA GLY A 129 13.90 -37.28 16.16
C GLY A 129 15.14 -37.42 17.04
N PRO A 130 15.13 -38.27 18.10
CA PRO A 130 16.33 -38.49 18.90
C PRO A 130 17.42 -39.09 18.01
N GLN A 131 18.61 -38.50 18.05
CA GLN A 131 19.82 -39.12 17.54
C GLN A 131 20.13 -40.32 18.44
N VAL A 132 19.95 -41.52 17.89
CA VAL A 132 20.56 -42.77 18.37
C VAL A 132 21.74 -43.11 17.48
#